data_AF-A0A7C2MG30-F1
#
_entry.id   AF-A0A7C2MG30-F1
#
_cell.length_a   1.000
_cell.length_b   1.000
_cell.length_c   1.000
_cell.angle_alpha   90.00
_cell.angle_beta   90.00
_cell.angle_gamma   90.00
#
_symmetry.space_group_name_H-M   'P 1'
#
loop_
_entity.id
_entity.type
_entity.pdbx_description
1 polymer ?
#
loop_
_entity_poly.entity_id
_entity_poly.type
_entity_poly.pdbx_seq_one_letter_code
_entity_poly.pdbx_strand_id
1 'polypeptide(L)'
;MVAAGHRRSHLRPAQGATSETRPSQLRKHPCKVYQSDMRAKVSPTGLYTYLDVTVVCGEARFEDEQVDTLLNPTVIVEVLSPSTESRDRGWKFEQYRKLESLMEYVLIAQ
;
A
#
# COMPACT_ATOMS: atom_id res chain seq x y z
N MET A 1 -13.50 -0.55 32.95
CA MET A 1 -13.42 0.17 31.66
C MET A 1 -12.14 1.00 31.66
N VAL A 2 -10.97 0.40 31.37
CA VAL A 2 -9.71 1.12 31.04
C VAL A 2 -8.81 0.19 30.22
N ALA A 3 -8.30 0.76 29.11
CA ALA A 3 -7.07 0.54 28.34
C ALA A 3 -6.69 -0.83 27.74
N ALA A 4 -6.29 -0.77 26.47
CA ALA A 4 -4.93 -1.13 26.08
C ALA A 4 -4.51 -0.35 24.83
N GLY A 5 -3.59 0.60 25.01
CA GLY A 5 -2.76 1.09 23.92
C GLY A 5 -1.84 -0.03 23.45
N HIS A 6 -1.62 -0.13 22.15
CA HIS A 6 -0.57 -0.98 21.60
C HIS A 6 0.49 -0.09 20.95
N ARG A 7 1.46 0.33 21.78
CA ARG A 7 2.83 0.51 21.29
C ARG A 7 3.34 -0.90 20.98
N ARG A 8 3.66 -1.16 19.71
CA ARG A 8 4.56 -2.26 19.32
C ARG A 8 5.60 -1.71 18.37
N SER A 9 6.66 -1.19 18.98
CA SER A 9 7.97 -1.00 18.37
C SER A 9 8.63 -2.35 18.16
N HIS A 10 8.46 -2.97 16.99
CA HIS A 10 9.30 -4.08 16.49
C HIS A 10 9.20 -4.18 14.95
N LEU A 11 9.85 -3.28 14.22
CA LEU A 11 10.27 -3.55 12.84
C LEU A 11 11.79 -3.67 12.85
N ARG A 12 12.26 -4.91 12.96
CA ARG A 12 13.65 -5.24 12.59
C ARG A 12 13.71 -5.18 11.05
N PRO A 13 14.77 -4.62 10.46
CA PRO A 13 14.99 -4.79 9.03
C PRO A 13 15.29 -6.28 8.79
N ALA A 14 14.32 -6.99 8.23
CA ALA A 14 14.53 -8.35 7.75
C ALA A 14 15.35 -8.27 6.45
N GLN A 15 16.67 -8.18 6.60
CA GLN A 15 17.58 -8.70 5.59
C GLN A 15 17.44 -10.22 5.59
N GLY A 16 16.79 -10.78 4.57
CA GLY A 16 16.76 -12.23 4.37
C GLY A 16 15.40 -12.76 3.90
N ALA A 17 15.30 -12.94 2.58
CA ALA A 17 14.44 -13.92 1.91
C ALA A 17 12.95 -13.95 2.29
N THR A 18 12.15 -13.07 1.69
CA THR A 18 10.80 -13.51 1.28
C THR A 18 10.95 -14.13 -0.12
N SER A 19 10.83 -15.45 -0.20
CA SER A 19 10.50 -16.11 -1.47
C SER A 19 9.04 -15.81 -1.80
N GLU A 20 8.71 -14.54 -1.97
CA GLU A 20 7.43 -14.15 -2.53
C GLU A 20 7.48 -14.47 -4.01
N THR A 21 6.81 -15.56 -4.36
CA THR A 21 6.60 -15.98 -5.73
C THR A 21 5.87 -14.85 -6.45
N ARG A 22 6.62 -13.92 -7.07
CA ARG A 22 6.03 -12.87 -7.89
C ARG A 22 5.13 -13.53 -8.95
N PRO A 23 3.88 -13.06 -9.11
CA PRO A 23 2.99 -13.52 -10.16
C PRO A 23 3.74 -13.54 -11.49
N SER A 24 3.54 -14.58 -12.30
CA SER A 24 4.28 -14.77 -13.55
C SER A 24 4.26 -13.55 -14.49
N GLN A 25 3.17 -12.79 -14.44
CA GLN A 25 2.95 -11.54 -15.16
C GLN A 25 3.93 -10.42 -14.72
N LEU A 26 4.30 -10.38 -13.43
CA LEU A 26 5.22 -9.38 -12.86
C LEU A 26 6.69 -9.82 -12.94
N ARG A 27 6.99 -11.00 -13.51
CA ARG A 27 8.38 -11.47 -13.66
C ARG A 27 9.12 -10.80 -14.82
N LYS A 28 8.38 -10.29 -15.81
CA LYS A 28 8.95 -9.64 -17.01
C LYS A 28 9.23 -8.14 -16.81
N HIS A 29 8.69 -7.53 -15.76
CA HIS A 29 8.87 -6.12 -15.43
C HIS A 29 9.45 -5.97 -14.01
N PRO A 30 10.25 -4.93 -13.72
CA PRO A 30 10.84 -4.70 -12.40
C PRO A 30 9.78 -4.14 -11.43
N CYS A 31 8.72 -4.92 -11.19
CA CYS A 31 7.68 -4.58 -10.24
C CYS A 31 7.85 -5.36 -8.94
N LYS A 32 7.62 -4.68 -7.81
CA LYS A 32 7.61 -5.25 -6.46
C LYS A 32 6.24 -5.07 -5.84
N VAL A 33 5.75 -6.14 -5.21
CA VAL A 33 4.48 -6.16 -4.48
C VAL A 33 4.77 -5.87 -3.01
N TYR A 34 3.88 -5.12 -2.36
CA TYR A 34 3.86 -4.86 -0.94
C TYR A 34 2.47 -5.21 -0.40
N GLN A 35 2.41 -5.87 0.75
CA GLN A 35 1.16 -6.32 1.38
C GLN A 35 0.64 -5.29 2.40
N SER A 36 -0.41 -5.68 3.13
CA SER A 36 -1.28 -4.87 4.00
C SER A 36 -0.58 -3.95 5.00
N ASP A 37 0.65 -4.28 5.39
CA ASP A 37 1.41 -3.54 6.40
C ASP A 37 2.15 -2.31 5.81
N MET A 38 2.09 -2.08 4.50
CA MET A 38 2.69 -0.91 3.86
C MET A 38 1.78 0.31 3.97
N ARG A 39 2.28 1.40 4.58
CA ARG A 39 1.61 2.69 4.59
C ARG A 39 1.91 3.42 3.27
N ALA A 40 0.93 4.13 2.73
CA ALA A 40 1.12 5.04 1.62
C ALA A 40 0.87 6.48 2.08
N LYS A 41 1.68 7.40 1.58
CA LYS A 41 1.44 8.84 1.69
C LYS A 41 0.98 9.38 0.34
N VAL A 42 -0.23 9.92 0.31
CA VAL A 42 -0.78 10.64 -0.84
C VAL A 42 -0.33 12.09 -0.74
N SER A 43 0.90 12.36 -1.16
CA SER A 43 1.55 13.68 -0.99
C SER A 43 0.69 14.89 -1.39
N PRO A 44 -0.08 14.87 -2.51
CA PRO A 44 -0.93 16.01 -2.88
C PRO A 44 -2.06 16.33 -1.89
N THR A 45 -2.42 15.39 -1.01
CA THR A 45 -3.53 15.54 -0.04
C THR A 45 -3.06 15.47 1.41
N GLY A 46 -1.84 15.00 1.66
CA GLY A 46 -1.33 14.70 2.99
C GLY A 46 -1.95 13.45 3.63
N LEU A 47 -2.75 12.66 2.91
CA LEU A 47 -3.36 11.43 3.43
C LEU A 47 -2.29 10.37 3.70
N TYR A 48 -2.33 9.79 4.90
CA TYR A 48 -1.66 8.55 5.26
C TYR A 48 -2.67 7.42 5.40
N THR A 49 -2.39 6.27 4.80
CA THR A 49 -3.30 5.11 4.83
C THR A 49 -2.55 3.81 4.60
N TYR A 50 -3.04 2.73 5.19
CA TYR A 50 -2.62 1.38 4.84
C TYR A 50 -3.41 0.92 3.60
N LEU A 51 -2.75 0.13 2.75
CA LEU A 51 -3.30 -0.42 1.51
C LEU A 51 -3.32 -1.94 1.64
N ASP A 52 -4.36 -2.62 1.18
CA ASP A 52 -4.41 -4.09 1.27
C ASP A 52 -3.29 -4.75 0.45
N VAL A 53 -3.11 -4.31 -0.80
CA VAL A 53 -1.98 -4.66 -1.66
C VAL A 53 -1.59 -3.46 -2.51
N THR A 54 -0.29 -3.24 -2.67
CA THR A 54 0.23 -2.25 -3.62
C THR A 54 1.40 -2.79 -4.42
N VAL A 55 1.57 -2.27 -5.64
CA VAL A 55 2.67 -2.61 -6.53
C VAL A 55 3.42 -1.34 -6.88
N VAL A 56 4.74 -1.39 -6.85
CA VAL A 56 5.62 -0.38 -7.43
C VAL A 56 6.32 -1.00 -8.62
N CYS A 57 6.21 -0.36 -9.78
CA CYS A 57 7.01 -0.69 -10.95
C CYS A 57 8.11 0.35 -11.12
N GLY A 58 9.38 -0.08 -11.05
CA GLY A 58 10.54 0.82 -10.99
C GLY A 58 11.08 1.00 -9.57
N GLU A 59 11.71 2.15 -9.30
CA GLU A 59 12.32 2.44 -8.01
C GLU A 59 11.27 2.91 -6.98
N ALA A 60 11.21 2.22 -5.85
CA ALA A 60 10.34 2.59 -4.73
C ALA A 60 10.93 3.78 -3.97
N ARG A 61 10.10 4.80 -3.75
CA ARG A 61 10.43 6.01 -2.99
C ARG A 61 9.70 5.95 -1.66
N PHE A 62 10.45 6.13 -0.58
CA PHE A 62 9.93 6.10 0.79
C PHE A 62 10.06 7.47 1.42
N GLU A 63 9.21 7.74 2.42
CA GLU A 63 9.25 9.00 3.16
C GLU A 63 10.56 9.19 3.93
N ASP A 64 11.09 8.10 4.49
CA ASP A 64 12.29 8.09 5.30
C ASP A 64 13.00 6.72 5.25
N GLU A 65 14.04 6.56 6.06
CA GLU A 65 14.85 5.35 6.16
C GLU A 65 14.16 4.18 6.86
N GLN A 66 12.96 4.35 7.43
CA GLN A 66 12.19 3.25 8.04
C GLN A 66 11.56 2.35 6.98
N VAL A 67 11.41 2.83 5.75
CA VAL A 67 10.90 2.04 4.60
C VAL A 67 9.52 1.44 4.88
N ASP A 68 8.70 2.11 5.69
CA ASP A 68 7.34 1.69 6.05
C ASP A 68 6.25 2.51 5.33
N THR A 69 6.65 3.59 4.66
CA THR A 69 5.77 4.59 4.05
C THR A 69 6.15 4.87 2.61
N LEU A 70 5.38 4.31 1.69
CA LEU A 70 5.57 4.43 0.25
C LEU A 70 4.99 5.75 -0.30
N LEU A 71 5.75 6.41 -1.17
CA LEU A 71 5.38 7.69 -1.78
C LEU A 71 4.88 7.58 -3.22
N ASN A 72 5.14 6.45 -3.89
CA ASN A 72 4.89 6.29 -5.32
C ASN A 72 4.30 4.92 -5.71
N PRO A 73 3.15 4.50 -5.13
CA PRO A 73 2.48 3.29 -5.58
C PRO A 73 2.07 3.43 -7.05
N THR A 74 2.29 2.35 -7.83
CA THR A 74 1.89 2.24 -9.24
C THR A 74 0.51 1.60 -9.38
N VAL A 75 0.25 0.56 -8.60
CA VAL A 75 -1.05 -0.10 -8.51
C VAL A 75 -1.48 -0.16 -7.06
N ILE A 76 -2.74 0.11 -6.81
CA ILE A 76 -3.38 -0.06 -5.50
C ILE A 76 -4.55 -1.03 -5.67
N VAL A 77 -4.60 -2.05 -4.82
CA VAL A 77 -5.70 -3.02 -4.78
C VAL A 77 -6.34 -2.94 -3.40
N GLU A 78 -7.66 -2.82 -3.36
CA GLU A 78 -8.46 -2.82 -2.13
C GLU A 78 -9.48 -3.95 -2.19
N VAL A 79 -9.59 -4.72 -1.11
CA VAL A 79 -10.58 -5.77 -0.94
C VAL A 79 -11.78 -5.16 -0.23
N LEU A 80 -12.91 -5.10 -0.94
CA LEU A 80 -14.11 -4.45 -0.44
C LEU A 80 -14.71 -5.26 0.71
N SER A 81 -15.13 -4.53 1.75
CA SER A 81 -15.97 -5.05 2.83
C SER A 81 -17.25 -4.23 2.93
N PRO A 82 -18.37 -4.78 3.44
CA PRO A 82 -19.61 -4.02 3.59
C PRO A 82 -19.46 -2.72 4.41
N SER A 83 -18.51 -2.68 5.36
CA SER A 83 -18.28 -1.52 6.21
C SER A 83 -17.40 -0.43 5.57
N THR A 84 -16.60 -0.76 4.56
CA THR A 84 -15.65 0.17 3.93
C THR A 84 -15.93 0.47 2.47
N GLU A 85 -16.77 -0.33 1.80
CA GLU A 85 -16.93 -0.28 0.34
C GLU A 85 -17.26 1.11 -0.20
N SER A 86 -18.22 1.81 0.41
CA SER A 86 -18.59 3.16 -0.04
C SER A 86 -17.42 4.14 0.08
N ARG A 87 -16.55 3.96 1.08
CA ARG A 87 -15.37 4.81 1.29
C ARG A 87 -14.26 4.46 0.31
N ASP A 88 -14.03 3.17 0.05
CA ASP A 88 -13.03 2.68 -0.92
C ASP A 88 -13.37 3.16 -2.33
N ARG A 89 -14.62 2.97 -2.77
CA ARG A 89 -15.12 3.42 -4.09
C ARG A 89 -15.12 4.95 -4.27
N GLY A 90 -15.34 5.69 -3.20
CA GLY A 90 -15.52 7.14 -3.25
C GLY A 90 -14.29 7.89 -2.75
N TRP A 91 -14.29 8.21 -1.46
CA TRP A 91 -13.35 9.16 -0.87
C TRP A 91 -11.88 8.73 -1.02
N LYS A 92 -11.58 7.45 -0.85
CA LYS A 92 -10.21 6.92 -1.02
C LYS A 92 -9.75 7.04 -2.47
N PHE A 93 -10.56 6.59 -3.43
CA PHE A 93 -10.26 6.72 -4.85
C PHE A 93 -9.97 8.18 -5.25
N GLU A 94 -10.78 9.13 -4.77
CA GLU A 94 -10.58 10.57 -5.02
C GLU A 94 -9.26 11.12 -4.44
N GLN A 95 -8.72 10.51 -3.39
CA GLN A 95 -7.38 10.87 -2.91
C GLN A 95 -6.30 10.18 -3.76
N TYR A 96 -6.43 8.87 -4.00
CA TYR A 96 -5.41 8.08 -4.69
C TYR A 96 -5.19 8.52 -6.13
N ARG A 97 -6.24 8.86 -6.87
CA ARG A 97 -6.14 9.31 -8.28
C ARG A 97 -5.33 10.60 -8.47
N LYS A 98 -4.97 11.30 -7.39
CA LYS A 98 -4.11 12.49 -7.42
C LYS A 98 -2.61 12.12 -7.41
N LEU A 99 -2.26 10.88 -7.10
CA LEU A 99 -0.89 10.40 -7.20
C LEU A 99 -0.50 10.28 -8.68
N GLU A 100 0.51 11.04 -9.10
CA GLU A 100 1.04 10.97 -10.46
C GLU A 100 1.58 9.57 -10.81
N SER A 101 2.03 8.80 -9.81
CA SER A 101 2.54 7.45 -10.01
C SER A 101 1.44 6.41 -10.21
N LEU A 102 0.21 6.70 -9.81
CA LEU A 102 -0.88 5.72 -9.82
C LEU A 102 -1.35 5.48 -11.24
N MET A 103 -1.20 4.25 -11.71
CA MET A 103 -1.66 3.81 -13.03
C MET A 103 -2.98 3.03 -12.93
N GLU A 104 -3.15 2.21 -11.90
CA GLU A 104 -4.33 1.37 -11.73
C GLU A 104 -4.82 1.35 -10.29
N TYR A 105 -6.15 1.41 -10.13
CA TYR A 105 -6.85 1.23 -8.86
C TYR A 105 -7.85 0.09 -9.02
N VAL A 106 -7.62 -1.01 -8.32
CA VAL A 106 -8.40 -2.25 -8.46
C VAL A 106 -9.21 -2.50 -7.20
N LEU A 107 -10.50 -2.79 -7.38
CA LEU A 107 -11.39 -3.16 -6.30
C LEU A 107 -11.79 -4.64 -6.46
N ILE A 108 -11.63 -5.42 -5.41
CA ILE A 108 -12.06 -6.83 -5.38
C ILE A 108 -13.30 -6.92 -4.49
N ALA A 109 -14.44 -7.25 -5.10
CA ALA A 109 -15.69 -7.57 -4.39
C ALA A 109 -15.84 -9.08 -4.20
N GLN A 110 -16.57 -9.49 -3.16
CA GLN A 110 -16.93 -10.90 -2.88
C GLN A 110 -18.38 -11.19 -3.27
#